data_AF-A0AAV6ECF4-F1
#
_entry.id   AF-A0AAV6ECF4-F1
#
_cell.length_a   1.000
_cell.length_b   1.000
_cell.length_c   1.000
_cell.angle_alpha   90.00
_cell.angle_beta   90.00
_cell.angle_gamma   90.00
#
_symmetry.space_group_name_H-M   'P 1'
#
loop_
_entity.id
_entity.type
_entity.pdbx_description
1 polymer ?
#
loop_
_entity_poly.entity_id
_entity_poly.type
_entity_poly.pdbx_seq_one_letter_code
_entity_poly.pdbx_strand_id
1 'polypeptide(L)'
;MSNINIQAYIDNNTCKAKISTDVFSKDDKYAFYLYEDGIKIEQKWYSKESIIQFDTKLDNCKNYSITGFVRDKNNNILFRKTIKINHNMTIISARTDGIGARLRAIIFAIYLSRKLNCKFNYIWSSIDNYIYCPEEMEMMQGNKKRDIDDENCIFDEEFIQKYSYKDKIKITAGNNTKIAKIIKGEIQSDESIYFADNVEVGLRVLKDKKALEDYKKIFDEIKFNKNITDLFNKSKNTVRQYMPFIALHLRTGDIFYSPLNWDVGDIYIKA
;
A
#
# COMPACT_ATOMS: atom_id res chain seq x y z
N MET A 1 20.56 17.97 -1.66
CA MET A 1 19.91 18.17 -0.34
C MET A 1 19.66 16.79 0.26
N SER A 2 20.06 16.59 1.50
CA SER A 2 19.83 15.37 2.28
C SER A 2 18.31 15.15 2.46
N ASN A 3 17.78 14.03 1.93
CA ASN A 3 16.36 13.69 2.03
C ASN A 3 16.07 13.04 3.38
N ILE A 4 15.89 13.86 4.42
CA ILE A 4 15.40 13.38 5.71
C ILE A 4 13.88 13.53 5.72
N ASN A 5 13.16 12.43 5.92
CA ASN A 5 11.71 12.44 5.99
C ASN A 5 11.20 11.75 7.25
N ILE A 6 10.15 12.31 7.83
CA ILE A 6 9.35 11.65 8.85
C ILE A 6 8.06 11.16 8.19
N GLN A 7 7.70 9.92 8.46
CA GLN A 7 6.45 9.31 8.03
C GLN A 7 5.73 8.79 9.26
N ALA A 8 4.41 8.89 9.25
CA ALA A 8 3.56 8.25 10.22
C ALA A 8 2.53 7.42 9.46
N TYR A 9 2.15 6.28 10.00
CA TYR A 9 1.02 5.53 9.49
C TYR A 9 0.28 4.89 10.65
N ILE A 10 -1.00 4.66 10.42
CA ILE A 10 -1.90 4.17 11.45
C ILE A 10 -2.09 2.68 11.26
N ASP A 11 -2.00 1.98 12.38
CA ASP A 11 -2.08 0.54 12.46
C ASP A 11 -2.93 0.15 13.67
N ASN A 12 -4.10 -0.47 13.49
CA ASN A 12 -5.03 -0.87 14.57
C ASN A 12 -5.31 0.25 15.60
N ASN A 13 -5.60 1.44 15.09
CA ASN A 13 -5.75 2.69 15.86
C ASN A 13 -4.54 3.09 16.72
N THR A 14 -3.37 2.52 16.48
CA THR A 14 -2.10 3.01 17.03
C THR A 14 -1.30 3.70 15.94
N CYS A 15 -0.34 4.52 16.33
CA CYS A 15 0.52 5.21 15.37
C CYS A 15 1.91 4.57 15.32
N LYS A 16 2.38 4.28 14.11
CA LYS A 16 3.77 3.96 13.83
C LYS A 16 4.43 5.15 13.18
N ALA A 17 5.66 5.45 13.59
CA ALA A 17 6.42 6.56 13.05
C ALA A 17 7.81 6.09 12.62
N LYS A 18 8.30 6.67 11.54
CA LYS A 18 9.63 6.38 10.99
C LYS A 18 10.33 7.64 10.54
N ILE A 19 11.62 7.75 10.84
CA ILE A 19 12.53 8.70 10.21
C ILE A 19 13.38 7.92 9.19
N SER A 20 13.35 8.35 7.93
CA SER A 20 14.14 7.78 6.84
C SER A 20 15.13 8.83 6.33
N THR A 21 16.37 8.41 6.08
CA THR A 21 17.49 9.27 5.71
C THR A 21 18.65 8.43 5.17
N ASP A 22 19.36 8.96 4.18
CA ASP A 22 20.52 8.31 3.58
C ASP A 22 21.84 8.86 4.16
N VAL A 23 21.76 9.74 5.16
CA VAL A 23 22.84 10.68 5.49
C VAL A 23 23.24 10.64 6.98
N PHE A 24 22.55 9.84 7.78
CA PHE A 24 22.81 9.73 9.22
C PHE A 24 23.65 8.52 9.57
N SER A 25 24.47 8.68 10.60
CA SER A 25 25.36 7.67 11.13
C SER A 25 24.59 6.60 11.91
N LYS A 26 25.19 5.42 12.06
CA LYS A 26 24.71 4.37 12.99
C LYS A 26 24.72 4.82 14.46
N ASP A 27 25.44 5.89 14.78
CA ASP A 27 25.55 6.44 16.12
C ASP A 27 24.48 7.52 16.42
N ASP A 28 23.70 7.91 15.42
CA ASP A 28 22.67 8.93 15.59
C ASP A 28 21.49 8.36 16.38
N LYS A 29 20.85 9.23 17.16
CA LYS A 29 19.75 8.86 18.06
C LYS A 29 18.45 9.53 17.64
N TYR A 30 17.35 8.79 17.73
CA TYR A 30 16.03 9.18 17.25
C TYR A 30 15.04 9.28 18.41
N ALA A 31 14.22 10.32 18.43
CA ALA A 31 13.11 10.45 19.37
C ALA A 31 11.82 10.83 18.64
N PHE A 32 10.69 10.40 19.20
CA PHE A 32 9.37 10.63 18.63
C PHE A 32 8.38 11.05 19.71
N TYR A 33 7.70 12.17 19.49
CA TYR A 33 6.67 12.68 20.40
C TYR A 33 5.32 12.69 19.67
N LEU A 34 4.31 12.08 20.29
CA LEU A 34 2.93 12.08 19.83
C LEU A 34 2.14 13.17 20.55
N TYR A 35 1.37 13.93 19.78
CA TYR A 35 0.52 15.01 20.27
C TYR A 35 -0.93 14.75 19.90
N GLU A 36 -1.83 14.99 20.84
CA GLU A 36 -3.29 15.02 20.68
C GLU A 36 -3.78 16.45 20.91
N ASP A 37 -4.48 17.04 19.93
CA ASP A 37 -4.98 18.42 19.97
C ASP A 37 -3.92 19.45 20.44
N GLY A 38 -2.66 19.21 20.08
CA GLY A 38 -1.51 20.06 20.45
C GLY A 38 -0.85 19.72 21.79
N ILE A 39 -1.43 18.81 22.58
CA ILE A 39 -0.91 18.35 23.87
C ILE A 39 -0.08 17.08 23.66
N LYS A 40 1.16 17.06 24.17
CA LYS A 40 2.01 15.87 24.08
C LYS A 40 1.47 14.77 25.02
N ILE A 41 1.10 13.63 24.44
CA ILE A 41 0.47 12.51 25.17
C ILE A 41 1.40 11.30 25.34
N GLU A 42 2.35 11.10 24.42
CA GLU A 42 3.33 10.01 24.52
C GLU A 42 4.68 10.46 23.94
N GLN A 43 5.77 9.92 24.49
CA GLN A 43 7.12 10.16 23.99
C GLN A 43 7.94 8.88 24.04
N LYS A 44 8.68 8.61 22.97
CA LYS A 44 9.74 7.60 22.92
C LYS A 44 11.07 8.34 22.78
N TRP A 45 11.91 8.28 23.81
CA TRP A 45 13.17 9.03 23.88
C TRP A 45 14.30 8.36 23.09
N TYR A 46 15.27 9.19 22.69
CA TYR A 46 16.50 8.87 21.95
C TYR A 46 16.94 7.40 22.00
N SER A 47 16.60 6.64 20.95
CA SER A 47 17.05 5.28 20.70
C SER A 47 17.86 5.20 19.40
N LYS A 48 18.52 4.06 19.13
CA LYS A 48 19.14 3.79 17.82
C LYS A 48 18.11 3.40 16.77
N GLU A 49 16.86 3.18 17.16
CA GLU A 49 15.78 2.74 16.27
C GLU A 49 15.14 3.97 15.61
N SER A 50 15.19 4.02 14.29
CA SER A 50 14.54 5.09 13.51
C SER A 50 13.07 4.80 13.23
N ILE A 51 12.50 3.74 13.81
CA ILE A 51 11.12 3.31 13.69
C ILE A 51 10.60 3.03 15.10
N ILE A 52 9.40 3.52 15.40
CA ILE A 52 8.71 3.22 16.66
C ILE A 52 7.23 2.90 16.41
N GLN A 53 6.61 2.30 17.43
CA GLN A 53 5.18 2.21 17.59
C GLN A 53 4.80 2.90 18.91
N PHE A 54 3.77 3.73 18.88
CA PHE A 54 3.14 4.30 20.07
C PHE A 54 2.09 3.34 20.61
N ASP A 55 1.98 3.26 21.93
CA ASP A 55 1.02 2.38 22.60
C ASP A 55 -0.37 3.04 22.67
N THR A 56 -0.42 4.38 22.57
CA THR A 56 -1.67 5.15 22.60
C THR A 56 -2.61 4.76 21.46
N LYS A 57 -3.86 4.46 21.84
CA LYS A 57 -5.00 4.32 20.91
C LYS A 57 -5.52 5.70 20.52
N LEU A 58 -5.60 5.94 19.23
CA LEU A 58 -6.07 7.16 18.61
C LEU A 58 -7.61 7.15 18.52
N ASP A 59 -8.22 8.28 18.87
CA ASP A 59 -9.66 8.54 18.75
C ASP A 59 -9.96 9.29 17.44
N ASN A 60 -10.98 8.87 16.71
CA ASN A 60 -11.40 9.53 15.46
C ASN A 60 -11.94 10.96 15.68
N CYS A 61 -12.26 11.35 16.91
CA CYS A 61 -12.72 12.71 17.21
C CYS A 61 -11.57 13.69 17.47
N LYS A 62 -10.32 13.23 17.39
CA LYS A 62 -9.13 13.97 17.85
C LYS A 62 -8.13 14.24 16.72
N ASN A 63 -7.38 15.33 16.85
CA ASN A 63 -6.31 15.66 15.92
C ASN A 63 -4.98 15.18 16.46
N TYR A 64 -4.22 14.46 15.63
CA TYR A 64 -2.91 13.95 16.04
C TYR A 64 -1.78 14.52 15.20
N SER A 65 -0.63 14.72 15.83
CA SER A 65 0.62 15.03 15.14
C SER A 65 1.81 14.36 15.80
N ILE A 66 2.85 14.10 15.01
CA ILE A 66 4.11 13.53 15.51
C ILE A 66 5.22 14.51 15.25
N THR A 67 6.06 14.72 16.24
CA THR A 67 7.37 15.36 16.05
C THR A 67 8.48 14.34 16.17
N GLY A 68 9.29 14.23 15.13
CA GLY A 68 10.50 13.41 15.12
C GLY A 68 11.75 14.26 15.30
N PHE A 69 12.73 13.73 16.04
CA PHE A 69 14.00 14.37 16.33
C PHE A 69 15.15 13.42 15.97
N VAL A 70 16.25 13.99 15.47
CA VAL A 70 17.53 13.27 15.32
C VAL A 70 18.64 14.06 16.00
N ARG A 71 19.47 13.36 16.77
CA ARG A 71 20.70 13.89 17.36
C ARG A 71 21.92 13.11 16.90
N ASP A 72 23.05 13.81 16.79
CA ASP A 72 24.35 13.19 16.59
C ASP A 72 24.90 12.60 17.91
N LYS A 73 26.07 11.96 17.83
CA LYS A 73 26.81 11.41 18.98
C LYS A 73 27.18 12.45 20.04
N ASN A 74 27.25 13.73 19.68
CA ASN A 74 27.58 14.85 20.56
C ASN A 74 26.31 15.52 21.15
N ASN A 75 25.14 14.94 20.92
CA ASN A 75 23.82 15.46 21.30
C ASN A 75 23.37 16.74 20.57
N ASN A 76 24.00 17.12 19.46
CA ASN A 76 23.53 18.21 18.62
C ASN A 76 22.26 17.79 17.88
N ILE A 77 21.27 18.68 17.79
CA ILE A 77 20.03 18.42 17.03
C ILE A 77 20.34 18.55 15.54
N LEU A 78 20.25 17.44 14.81
CA LEU A 78 20.43 17.41 13.35
C LEU A 78 19.11 17.64 12.61
N PHE A 79 17.99 17.23 13.21
CA PHE A 79 16.68 17.28 12.56
C PHE A 79 15.56 17.40 13.58
N ARG A 80 14.56 18.21 13.24
CA ARG A 80 13.26 18.27 13.90
C ARG A 80 12.19 18.54 12.86
N LYS A 81 11.17 17.69 12.79
CA LYS A 81 10.01 17.90 11.91
C LYS A 81 8.74 17.40 12.56
N THR A 82 7.67 18.16 12.41
CA THR A 82 6.33 17.79 12.83
C THR A 82 5.49 17.45 11.61
N ILE A 83 4.72 16.37 11.66
CA ILE A 83 3.74 15.99 10.65
C ILE A 83 2.38 15.76 11.30
N LYS A 84 1.31 16.10 10.58
CA LYS A 84 -0.07 15.77 10.97
C LYS A 84 -0.38 14.33 10.60
N ILE A 85 -1.16 13.67 11.44
CA ILE A 85 -1.73 12.35 11.20
C ILE A 85 -3.18 12.56 10.76
N ASN A 86 -3.55 12.00 9.61
CA ASN A 86 -4.92 12.06 9.10
C ASN A 86 -5.69 10.81 9.54
N HIS A 87 -5.98 10.72 10.85
CA HIS A 87 -6.55 9.51 11.46
C HIS A 87 -7.96 9.15 10.99
N ASN A 88 -8.70 10.15 10.56
CA ASN A 88 -10.09 10.01 10.14
C ASN A 88 -10.23 9.61 8.67
N MET A 89 -9.12 9.57 7.94
CA MET A 89 -9.07 9.22 6.53
C MET A 89 -8.58 7.78 6.37
N THR A 90 -9.26 7.02 5.52
CA THR A 90 -8.88 5.66 5.14
C THR A 90 -8.80 5.55 3.63
N ILE A 91 -7.67 5.05 3.13
CA ILE A 91 -7.53 4.69 1.71
C ILE A 91 -7.86 3.21 1.55
N ILE A 92 -8.76 2.90 0.63
CA ILE A 92 -9.24 1.53 0.39
C ILE A 92 -8.94 1.10 -1.05
N SER A 93 -8.36 -0.09 -1.23
CA SER A 93 -8.31 -0.77 -2.53
C SER A 93 -9.49 -1.75 -2.63
N ALA A 94 -10.29 -1.67 -3.70
CA ALA A 94 -11.50 -2.49 -3.87
C ALA A 94 -11.68 -2.99 -5.32
N ARG A 95 -10.61 -3.05 -6.12
CA ARG A 95 -10.67 -3.62 -7.47
C ARG A 95 -11.21 -5.05 -7.47
N THR A 96 -12.06 -5.35 -8.46
CA THR A 96 -12.72 -6.64 -8.62
C THR A 96 -12.19 -7.46 -9.80
N ASP A 97 -11.14 -7.01 -10.48
CA ASP A 97 -10.59 -7.68 -11.67
C ASP A 97 -9.47 -8.68 -11.37
N GLY A 98 -8.54 -8.95 -12.30
CA GLY A 98 -7.53 -9.99 -12.14
C GLY A 98 -6.55 -9.73 -10.98
N ILE A 99 -5.97 -10.81 -10.43
CA ILE A 99 -5.07 -10.76 -9.26
C ILE A 99 -3.95 -9.72 -9.39
N GLY A 100 -3.31 -9.61 -10.56
CA GLY A 100 -2.24 -8.63 -10.79
C GLY A 100 -2.70 -7.18 -10.63
N ALA A 101 -3.90 -6.86 -11.13
CA ALA A 101 -4.47 -5.52 -11.01
C ALA A 101 -4.92 -5.23 -9.57
N ARG A 102 -5.50 -6.22 -8.88
CA ARG A 102 -5.87 -6.12 -7.45
C ARG A 102 -4.66 -5.87 -6.55
N LEU A 103 -3.60 -6.67 -6.70
CA LEU A 103 -2.36 -6.49 -5.94
C LEU A 103 -1.71 -5.13 -6.22
N ARG A 104 -1.72 -4.69 -7.48
CA ARG A 104 -1.22 -3.37 -7.86
C ARG A 104 -2.01 -2.24 -7.19
N ALA A 105 -3.34 -2.36 -7.07
CA ALA A 105 -4.16 -1.39 -6.37
C ALA A 105 -3.93 -1.40 -4.85
N ILE A 106 -3.73 -2.57 -4.24
CA ILE A 106 -3.33 -2.68 -2.83
C ILE A 106 -2.01 -1.95 -2.57
N ILE A 107 -0.98 -2.22 -3.40
CA ILE A 107 0.33 -1.54 -3.30
C ILE A 107 0.16 -0.03 -3.42
N PHE A 108 -0.66 0.42 -4.38
CA PHE A 108 -0.91 1.83 -4.59
C PHE A 108 -1.66 2.48 -3.40
N ALA A 109 -2.68 1.82 -2.87
CA ALA A 109 -3.43 2.29 -1.72
C ALA A 109 -2.56 2.41 -0.45
N ILE A 110 -1.66 1.45 -0.20
CA ILE A 110 -0.66 1.54 0.87
C ILE A 110 0.29 2.72 0.62
N TYR A 111 0.73 2.91 -0.63
CA TYR A 111 1.60 4.03 -0.98
C TYR A 111 0.93 5.38 -0.72
N LEU A 112 -0.33 5.55 -1.13
CA LEU A 112 -1.12 6.76 -0.89
C LEU A 112 -1.34 7.01 0.60
N SER A 113 -1.68 5.97 1.37
CA SER A 113 -1.92 6.11 2.82
C SER A 113 -0.67 6.58 3.57
N ARG A 114 0.53 6.12 3.15
CA ARG A 114 1.82 6.59 3.68
C ARG A 114 2.10 8.05 3.33
N LYS A 115 1.76 8.49 2.11
CA LYS A 115 1.94 9.91 1.71
C LYS A 115 1.03 10.83 2.50
N LEU A 116 -0.15 10.35 2.88
CA LEU A 116 -1.17 11.09 3.62
C LEU A 116 -1.11 10.87 5.14
N ASN A 117 -0.22 10.01 5.64
CA ASN A 117 -0.17 9.57 7.04
C ASN A 117 -1.55 9.15 7.58
N CYS A 118 -2.26 8.28 6.85
CA CYS A 118 -3.62 7.84 7.16
C CYS A 118 -3.76 6.30 7.16
N LYS A 119 -4.98 5.77 7.36
CA LYS A 119 -5.24 4.32 7.40
C LYS A 119 -5.24 3.71 5.99
N PHE A 120 -4.86 2.44 5.89
CA PHE A 120 -5.02 1.63 4.67
C PHE A 120 -5.87 0.40 4.99
N ASN A 121 -6.79 0.07 4.08
CA ASN A 121 -7.56 -1.17 4.09
C ASN A 121 -7.77 -1.69 2.65
N TYR A 122 -8.27 -2.91 2.51
CA TYR A 122 -8.67 -3.46 1.21
C TYR A 122 -10.00 -4.20 1.29
N ILE A 123 -10.69 -4.31 0.16
CA ILE A 123 -11.86 -5.18 0.00
C ILE A 123 -11.48 -6.24 -1.04
N TRP A 124 -11.57 -7.50 -0.65
CA TRP A 124 -11.31 -8.63 -1.54
C TRP A 124 -12.60 -9.41 -1.75
N SER A 125 -13.28 -9.15 -2.86
CA SER A 125 -14.44 -9.94 -3.26
C SER A 125 -13.97 -11.21 -3.95
N SER A 126 -14.36 -12.38 -3.41
CA SER A 126 -14.38 -13.61 -4.20
C SER A 126 -15.44 -13.44 -5.29
N ILE A 127 -15.11 -13.77 -6.55
CA ILE A 127 -15.97 -13.49 -7.72
C ILE A 127 -17.12 -14.50 -7.85
N ASP A 128 -17.60 -15.09 -6.75
CA ASP A 128 -18.78 -15.95 -6.86
C ASP A 128 -20.03 -15.17 -7.29
N ASN A 129 -20.09 -13.84 -7.08
CA ASN A 129 -21.33 -13.07 -7.20
C ASN A 129 -21.29 -11.77 -8.04
N TYR A 130 -20.20 -11.39 -8.72
CA TYR A 130 -20.20 -10.14 -9.49
C TYR A 130 -19.39 -10.22 -10.79
N ILE A 131 -20.12 -10.32 -11.90
CA ILE A 131 -20.09 -9.40 -13.05
C ILE A 131 -21.37 -9.70 -13.84
N TYR A 132 -22.11 -8.65 -14.19
CA TYR A 132 -23.19 -8.69 -15.16
C TYR A 132 -22.65 -9.32 -16.46
N CYS A 133 -22.95 -10.59 -16.68
CA CYS A 133 -22.86 -11.23 -17.98
C CYS A 133 -24.26 -11.05 -18.57
N PRO A 134 -24.45 -10.26 -19.64
CA PRO A 134 -25.71 -10.33 -20.39
C PRO A 134 -25.95 -11.80 -20.74
N GLU A 135 -27.18 -12.31 -20.58
CA GLU A 135 -27.52 -13.73 -20.83
C GLU A 135 -26.96 -14.24 -22.18
N GLU A 136 -26.88 -13.36 -23.17
CA GLU A 136 -26.33 -13.59 -24.51
C GLU A 136 -24.83 -14.00 -24.50
N MET A 137 -24.05 -13.58 -23.51
CA MET A 137 -22.62 -13.94 -23.32
C MET A 137 -22.40 -15.20 -22.46
N GLU A 138 -23.39 -15.66 -21.71
CA GLU A 138 -23.34 -16.98 -21.05
C GLU A 138 -23.47 -18.12 -22.07
N MET A 139 -24.20 -17.88 -23.16
CA MET A 139 -24.46 -18.88 -24.20
C MET A 139 -23.30 -19.05 -25.20
N MET A 140 -22.36 -18.08 -25.26
CA MET A 140 -21.15 -18.19 -26.08
C MET A 140 -19.99 -18.78 -25.26
N GLN A 141 -19.88 -20.11 -25.29
CA GLN A 141 -18.71 -20.90 -24.87
C GLN A 141 -18.07 -20.53 -23.50
N GLY A 142 -18.48 -21.23 -22.44
CA GLY A 142 -17.56 -21.58 -21.35
C GLY A 142 -16.90 -20.42 -20.60
N ASN A 143 -17.50 -19.23 -20.59
CA ASN A 143 -17.06 -18.09 -19.78
C ASN A 143 -17.27 -18.38 -18.30
N LYS A 144 -16.39 -19.23 -17.74
CA LYS A 144 -16.23 -19.36 -16.31
C LYS A 144 -15.98 -17.97 -15.75
N LYS A 145 -16.78 -17.60 -14.75
CA LYS A 145 -16.51 -16.48 -13.83
C LYS A 145 -15.00 -16.42 -13.58
N ARG A 146 -14.42 -15.21 -13.54
CA ARG A 146 -12.99 -15.04 -13.23
C ARG A 146 -12.73 -15.75 -11.91
N ASP A 147 -11.96 -16.83 -11.95
CA ASP A 147 -11.65 -17.64 -10.77
C ASP A 147 -10.63 -16.83 -9.94
N ILE A 148 -11.14 -16.08 -8.97
CA ILE A 148 -10.34 -15.35 -8.01
C ILE A 148 -10.54 -16.04 -6.68
N ASP A 149 -9.46 -16.62 -6.19
CA ASP A 149 -9.44 -17.26 -4.89
C ASP A 149 -9.89 -16.29 -3.79
N ASP A 150 -10.44 -16.87 -2.73
CA ASP A 150 -10.74 -16.13 -1.50
C ASP A 150 -9.47 -15.49 -0.90
N GLU A 151 -9.63 -14.43 -0.11
CA GLU A 151 -8.49 -13.73 0.48
C GLU A 151 -7.62 -14.63 1.38
N ASN A 152 -8.21 -15.66 2.00
CA ASN A 152 -7.47 -16.66 2.79
C ASN A 152 -6.48 -17.49 1.95
N CYS A 153 -6.73 -17.60 0.64
CA CYS A 153 -5.83 -18.26 -0.30
C CYS A 153 -4.69 -17.35 -0.78
N ILE A 154 -4.74 -16.05 -0.47
CA ILE A 154 -3.78 -15.06 -0.94
C ILE A 154 -2.94 -14.50 0.21
N PHE A 155 -3.59 -14.01 1.25
CA PHE A 155 -2.95 -13.33 2.37
C PHE A 155 -2.90 -14.25 3.60
N ASP A 156 -1.94 -13.98 4.50
CA ASP A 156 -1.96 -14.64 5.80
C ASP A 156 -3.04 -14.06 6.71
N GLU A 157 -3.33 -14.80 7.79
CA GLU A 157 -4.39 -14.42 8.72
C GLU A 157 -4.12 -13.08 9.41
N GLU A 158 -2.86 -12.77 9.74
CA GLU A 158 -2.48 -11.49 10.37
C GLU A 158 -2.83 -10.31 9.44
N PHE A 159 -2.50 -10.41 8.16
CA PHE A 159 -2.79 -9.37 7.18
C PHE A 159 -4.29 -9.21 6.92
N ILE A 160 -5.04 -10.31 6.86
CA ILE A 160 -6.49 -10.30 6.67
C ILE A 160 -7.18 -9.62 7.85
N GLN A 161 -6.90 -10.08 9.07
CA GLN A 161 -7.50 -9.53 10.29
C GLN A 161 -7.24 -8.02 10.41
N LYS A 162 -6.06 -7.60 9.96
CA LYS A 162 -5.58 -6.22 10.08
C LYS A 162 -6.14 -5.28 9.01
N TYR A 163 -6.21 -5.72 7.75
CA TYR A 163 -6.47 -4.82 6.64
C TYR A 163 -7.77 -5.12 5.88
N SER A 164 -8.35 -6.31 6.02
CA SER A 164 -9.56 -6.67 5.27
C SER A 164 -10.81 -5.92 5.75
N TYR A 165 -11.51 -5.36 4.78
CA TYR A 165 -12.83 -4.73 4.87
C TYR A 165 -13.87 -5.50 4.06
N LYS A 166 -13.59 -6.76 3.71
CA LYS A 166 -14.54 -7.65 3.05
C LYS A 166 -15.89 -7.63 3.79
N ASP A 167 -16.95 -7.37 3.02
CA ASP A 167 -18.35 -7.27 3.48
C ASP A 167 -18.66 -6.20 4.54
N LYS A 168 -17.74 -5.29 4.85
CA LYS A 168 -17.94 -4.21 5.85
C LYS A 168 -18.53 -2.94 5.27
N ILE A 169 -18.27 -2.64 3.99
CA ILE A 169 -18.72 -1.41 3.32
C ILE A 169 -19.08 -1.67 1.86
N LYS A 170 -19.93 -0.81 1.28
CA LYS A 170 -20.24 -0.84 -0.16
C LYS A 170 -19.11 -0.17 -0.96
N ILE A 171 -18.74 -0.79 -2.08
CA ILE A 171 -17.74 -0.24 -3.01
C ILE A 171 -18.37 0.93 -3.77
N THR A 172 -17.65 2.05 -3.86
CA THR A 172 -18.03 3.21 -4.68
C THR A 172 -16.95 3.50 -5.74
N ALA A 173 -17.17 4.51 -6.58
CA ALA A 173 -16.22 4.87 -7.63
C ALA A 173 -14.88 5.38 -7.05
N GLY A 174 -13.77 5.04 -7.73
CA GLY A 174 -12.43 5.43 -7.30
C GLY A 174 -12.20 6.95 -7.23
N ASN A 175 -11.55 7.41 -6.16
CA ASN A 175 -11.29 8.83 -5.85
C ASN A 175 -9.89 9.31 -6.24
N ASN A 176 -9.15 8.61 -7.11
CA ASN A 176 -7.70 8.83 -7.35
C ASN A 176 -7.30 10.28 -7.63
N THR A 177 -8.07 11.01 -8.45
CA THR A 177 -7.82 12.43 -8.74
C THR A 177 -7.99 13.29 -7.49
N LYS A 178 -9.03 13.04 -6.69
CA LYS A 178 -9.30 13.76 -5.43
C LYS A 178 -8.19 13.50 -4.41
N ILE A 179 -7.76 12.24 -4.26
CA ILE A 179 -6.63 11.86 -3.41
C ILE A 179 -5.35 12.60 -3.83
N ALA A 180 -5.07 12.67 -5.13
CA ALA A 180 -3.88 13.36 -5.61
C ALA A 180 -3.91 14.88 -5.34
N LYS A 181 -5.09 15.52 -5.39
CA LYS A 181 -5.26 16.93 -5.00
C LYS A 181 -5.02 17.14 -3.50
N ILE A 182 -5.49 16.22 -2.64
CA ILE A 182 -5.23 16.25 -1.20
C ILE A 182 -3.72 16.13 -0.93
N ILE A 183 -3.02 15.21 -1.60
CA ILE A 183 -1.56 15.05 -1.46
C ILE A 183 -0.80 16.32 -1.85
N LYS A 184 -1.28 17.04 -2.87
CA LYS A 184 -0.69 18.32 -3.31
C LYS A 184 -1.07 19.51 -2.43
N GLY A 185 -1.98 19.31 -1.46
CA GLY A 185 -2.50 20.38 -0.62
C GLY A 185 -3.47 21.33 -1.33
N GLU A 186 -3.99 20.95 -2.50
CA GLU A 186 -4.92 21.77 -3.29
C GLU A 186 -6.33 21.80 -2.66
N ILE A 187 -6.71 20.73 -1.96
CA ILE A 187 -7.99 20.59 -1.25
C ILE A 187 -7.77 19.90 0.10
N GLN A 188 -8.69 20.12 1.03
CA GLN A 188 -8.77 19.36 2.28
C GLN A 188 -9.58 18.07 2.09
N SER A 189 -9.34 17.07 2.94
CA SER A 189 -10.19 15.88 3.01
C SER A 189 -11.56 16.25 3.60
N ASP A 190 -12.61 15.77 2.96
CA ASP A 190 -14.03 15.99 3.27
C ASP A 190 -14.79 14.67 3.48
N GLU A 191 -14.15 13.54 3.22
CA GLU A 191 -14.69 12.18 3.39
C GLU A 191 -13.77 11.38 4.34
N SER A 192 -14.31 10.35 4.98
CA SER A 192 -13.54 9.44 5.82
C SER A 192 -12.94 8.26 5.05
N ILE A 193 -13.46 7.96 3.86
CA ILE A 193 -13.07 6.81 3.02
C ILE A 193 -12.82 7.28 1.60
N TYR A 194 -11.70 6.85 1.01
CA TYR A 194 -11.37 7.11 -0.39
C TYR A 194 -10.89 5.83 -1.08
N PHE A 195 -11.48 5.51 -2.23
CA PHE A 195 -11.13 4.32 -3.02
C PHE A 195 -9.97 4.62 -4.00
N ALA A 196 -8.94 3.77 -4.01
CA ALA A 196 -7.69 3.96 -4.75
C ALA A 196 -7.49 2.94 -5.89
N ASP A 197 -8.49 2.82 -6.76
CA ASP A 197 -8.55 1.71 -7.72
C ASP A 197 -7.97 2.00 -9.11
N ASN A 198 -7.65 3.24 -9.47
CA ASN A 198 -7.09 3.60 -10.79
C ASN A 198 -5.64 4.07 -10.63
N VAL A 199 -4.74 3.08 -10.60
CA VAL A 199 -3.31 3.28 -10.35
C VAL A 199 -2.66 4.18 -11.40
N GLU A 200 -3.01 4.04 -12.67
CA GLU A 200 -2.39 4.83 -13.74
C GLU A 200 -2.75 6.30 -13.69
N VAL A 201 -4.04 6.60 -13.47
CA VAL A 201 -4.48 7.98 -13.28
C VAL A 201 -3.81 8.57 -12.06
N GLY A 202 -3.78 7.83 -10.94
CA GLY A 202 -3.14 8.27 -9.71
C GLY A 202 -1.66 8.60 -9.89
N LEU A 203 -0.88 7.68 -10.46
CA LEU A 203 0.56 7.87 -10.71
C LEU A 203 0.83 9.02 -11.69
N ARG A 204 0.03 9.15 -12.76
CA ARG A 204 0.15 10.24 -13.73
C ARG A 204 -0.07 11.60 -13.09
N VAL A 205 -1.04 11.72 -12.18
CA VAL A 205 -1.34 12.99 -11.50
C VAL A 205 -0.27 13.32 -10.46
N LEU A 206 0.25 12.33 -9.74
CA LEU A 206 1.28 12.52 -8.72
C LEU A 206 2.66 12.81 -9.30
N LYS A 207 2.99 12.28 -10.48
CA LYS A 207 4.30 12.43 -11.15
C LYS A 207 5.50 12.04 -10.24
N ASP A 208 5.30 11.10 -9.31
CA ASP A 208 6.34 10.68 -8.37
C ASP A 208 7.26 9.63 -9.03
N LYS A 209 8.48 10.05 -9.38
CA LYS A 209 9.49 9.19 -10.01
C LYS A 209 10.04 8.11 -9.07
N LYS A 210 9.89 8.26 -7.75
CA LYS A 210 10.37 7.29 -6.75
C LYS A 210 9.31 6.26 -6.34
N ALA A 211 8.09 6.37 -6.86
CA ALA A 211 7.01 5.45 -6.54
C ALA A 211 7.40 3.97 -6.74
N LEU A 212 8.19 3.65 -7.78
CA LEU A 212 8.62 2.28 -8.07
C LEU A 212 9.50 1.68 -6.96
N GLU A 213 10.38 2.46 -6.34
CA GLU A 213 11.21 2.00 -5.23
C GLU A 213 10.37 1.69 -3.99
N ASP A 214 9.38 2.54 -3.71
CA ASP A 214 8.45 2.34 -2.60
C ASP A 214 7.52 1.15 -2.85
N TYR A 215 7.09 0.93 -4.10
CA TYR A 215 6.21 -0.18 -4.46
C TYR A 215 6.85 -1.53 -4.20
N LYS A 216 8.14 -1.68 -4.52
CA LYS A 216 8.88 -2.91 -4.22
C LYS A 216 8.90 -3.18 -2.72
N LYS A 217 9.23 -2.17 -1.91
CA LYS A 217 9.25 -2.30 -0.44
C LYS A 217 7.86 -2.66 0.09
N ILE A 218 6.83 -1.98 -0.38
CA ILE A 218 5.44 -2.25 -0.01
C ILE A 218 5.05 -3.70 -0.36
N PHE A 219 5.40 -4.17 -1.56
CA PHE A 219 5.12 -5.55 -1.96
C PHE A 219 5.80 -6.56 -1.04
N ASP A 220 7.08 -6.34 -0.69
CA ASP A 220 7.83 -7.21 0.23
C ASP A 220 7.26 -7.19 1.66
N GLU A 221 6.49 -6.17 2.04
CA GLU A 221 5.82 -6.06 3.34
C GLU A 221 4.45 -6.74 3.39
N ILE A 222 3.81 -7.00 2.23
CA ILE A 222 2.54 -7.74 2.17
C ILE A 222 2.78 -9.16 2.67
N LYS A 223 1.98 -9.59 3.63
CA LYS A 223 2.07 -10.94 4.17
C LYS A 223 1.16 -11.87 3.37
N PHE A 224 1.79 -12.62 2.48
CA PHE A 224 1.14 -13.68 1.74
C PHE A 224 1.03 -14.94 2.59
N ASN A 225 0.03 -15.77 2.30
CA ASN A 225 -0.09 -17.04 3.00
C ASN A 225 1.13 -17.95 2.77
N LYS A 226 1.20 -19.02 3.56
CA LYS A 226 2.33 -19.96 3.53
C LYS A 226 2.52 -20.59 2.15
N ASN A 227 1.45 -20.96 1.46
CA ASN A 227 1.53 -21.62 0.15
C ASN A 227 2.20 -20.73 -0.90
N ILE A 228 1.82 -19.45 -0.97
CA ILE A 228 2.42 -18.48 -1.88
C ILE A 228 3.87 -18.18 -1.47
N THR A 229 4.14 -18.03 -0.17
CA THR A 229 5.50 -17.78 0.32
C THR A 229 6.43 -18.95 0.02
N ASP A 230 5.97 -20.19 0.21
CA ASP A 230 6.69 -21.41 -0.15
C ASP A 230 6.94 -21.48 -1.65
N LEU A 231 5.97 -21.08 -2.47
CA LEU A 231 6.13 -20.99 -3.93
C LEU A 231 7.20 -19.97 -4.33
N PHE A 232 7.24 -18.79 -3.69
CA PHE A 232 8.31 -17.81 -3.92
C PHE A 232 9.69 -18.38 -3.56
N ASN A 233 9.80 -19.06 -2.43
CA ASN A 233 11.06 -19.65 -1.97
C ASN A 233 11.51 -20.79 -2.89
N LYS A 234 10.61 -21.69 -3.26
CA LYS A 234 10.87 -22.75 -4.22
C LYS A 234 11.33 -22.19 -5.56
N SER A 235 10.63 -21.20 -6.10
CA SER A 235 10.98 -20.56 -7.38
C SER A 235 12.38 -19.93 -7.32
N LYS A 236 12.71 -19.21 -6.24
CA LYS A 236 14.05 -18.62 -6.04
C LYS A 236 15.15 -19.70 -5.99
N ASN A 237 14.89 -20.80 -5.30
CA ASN A 237 15.85 -21.91 -5.18
C ASN A 237 16.04 -22.64 -6.50
N THR A 238 14.96 -22.92 -7.23
CA THR A 238 15.02 -23.53 -8.56
C THR A 238 15.83 -22.67 -9.50
N VAL A 239 15.51 -21.37 -9.61
CA VAL A 239 16.19 -20.45 -10.53
C VAL A 239 17.71 -20.40 -10.30
N ARG A 240 18.18 -20.45 -9.05
CA ARG A 240 19.62 -20.47 -8.73
C ARG A 240 20.35 -21.64 -9.35
N GLN A 241 19.69 -22.78 -9.57
CA GLN A 241 20.28 -23.96 -10.19
C GLN A 241 20.47 -23.81 -11.70
N TYR A 242 19.75 -22.88 -12.34
CA TYR A 242 19.76 -22.66 -13.79
C TYR A 242 20.43 -21.34 -14.17
N MET A 243 21.18 -20.70 -13.27
CA MET A 243 21.89 -19.46 -13.56
C MET A 243 23.08 -19.69 -14.51
N PRO A 244 23.31 -18.82 -15.51
CA PRO A 244 22.44 -17.70 -15.91
C PRO A 244 21.21 -18.19 -16.69
N PHE A 245 20.06 -17.54 -16.50
CA PHE A 245 18.81 -17.85 -17.21
C PHE A 245 18.19 -16.58 -17.81
N ILE A 246 17.31 -16.77 -18.80
CA ILE A 246 16.46 -15.72 -19.35
C ILE A 246 15.02 -15.98 -18.90
N ALA A 247 14.35 -14.96 -18.39
CA ALA A 247 12.93 -15.02 -18.06
C ALA A 247 12.10 -14.36 -19.17
N LEU A 248 11.13 -15.10 -19.72
CA LEU A 248 10.18 -14.59 -20.71
C LEU A 248 8.77 -14.69 -20.13
N HIS A 249 8.09 -13.54 -19.98
CA HIS A 249 6.66 -13.51 -19.71
C HIS A 249 5.91 -13.32 -21.03
N LEU A 250 5.26 -14.38 -21.48
CA LEU A 250 4.42 -14.36 -22.68
C LEU A 250 2.96 -14.34 -22.24
N ARG A 251 2.29 -13.21 -22.43
CA ARG A 251 0.86 -13.10 -22.16
C ARG A 251 0.10 -13.83 -23.28
N THR A 252 -0.58 -14.90 -22.93
CA THR A 252 -1.44 -15.69 -23.81
C THR A 252 -2.88 -15.68 -23.28
N GLY A 253 -3.78 -16.48 -23.87
CA GLY A 253 -5.16 -16.58 -23.41
C GLY A 253 -6.07 -15.58 -24.11
N ASP A 254 -6.56 -14.58 -23.37
CA ASP A 254 -7.49 -13.57 -23.88
C ASP A 254 -6.98 -12.84 -25.13
N ILE A 255 -5.67 -12.64 -25.26
CA ILE A 255 -5.05 -12.05 -26.46
C ILE A 255 -5.29 -12.87 -27.74
N PHE A 256 -5.29 -14.21 -27.64
CA PHE A 256 -5.44 -15.09 -28.80
C PHE A 256 -6.89 -15.54 -29.02
N TYR A 257 -7.68 -15.62 -27.95
CA TYR A 257 -8.99 -16.29 -27.97
C TYR A 257 -10.17 -15.35 -27.69
N SER A 258 -9.92 -14.09 -27.31
CA SER A 258 -11.02 -13.14 -27.09
C SER A 258 -11.42 -12.44 -28.40
N PRO A 259 -12.72 -12.34 -28.71
CA PRO A 259 -13.21 -11.50 -29.81
C PRO A 259 -13.02 -9.99 -29.52
N LEU A 260 -12.62 -9.61 -28.30
CA LEU A 260 -12.19 -8.25 -27.95
C LEU A 260 -10.77 -8.01 -28.50
N ASN A 261 -10.68 -7.56 -29.74
CA ASN A 261 -9.45 -7.47 -30.50
C ASN A 261 -8.42 -6.42 -29.98
N TRP A 262 -7.16 -6.86 -29.83
CA TRP A 262 -5.93 -6.40 -30.53
C TRP A 262 -4.98 -5.31 -30.01
N ASP A 263 -5.16 -4.70 -28.82
CA ASP A 263 -4.21 -3.64 -28.36
C ASP A 263 -3.57 -3.85 -26.96
N VAL A 264 -3.55 -5.07 -26.41
CA VAL A 264 -3.14 -5.32 -25.00
C VAL A 264 -2.00 -6.33 -24.81
N GLY A 265 -1.22 -6.60 -25.85
CA GLY A 265 -0.04 -7.47 -25.74
C GLY A 265 1.20 -6.74 -25.22
N ASP A 266 1.61 -7.05 -23.98
CA ASP A 266 2.91 -6.64 -23.46
C ASP A 266 3.90 -7.83 -23.45
N ILE A 267 5.08 -7.63 -24.05
CA ILE A 267 6.23 -8.54 -23.90
C ILE A 267 7.24 -7.86 -22.99
N TYR A 268 7.60 -8.52 -21.88
CA TYR A 268 8.67 -8.08 -21.00
C TYR A 268 9.82 -9.09 -21.06
N ILE A 269 11.01 -8.60 -21.46
CA ILE A 269 12.25 -9.37 -21.43
C ILE A 269 13.07 -8.87 -20.25
N LYS A 270 13.46 -9.77 -19.36
CA LYS A 270 14.46 -9.49 -18.33
C LYS A 270 15.69 -10.36 -18.61
N ALA A 271 16.74 -9.71 -19.11
CA ALA A 271 18.08 -10.27 -19.25
C ALA A 271 18.87 -10.11 -17.94
#